data_AF-J3DWI4-F1
#
_entry.id   AF-J3DWI4-F1
#
_cell.length_a   1.000
_cell.length_b   1.000
_cell.length_c   1.000
_cell.angle_alpha   90.00
_cell.angle_beta   90.00
_cell.angle_gamma   90.00
#
_symmetry.space_group_name_H-M   'P 1'
#
loop_
_entity.id
_entity.type
_entity.pdbx_description
1 polymer ?
#
loop_
_entity_poly.entity_id
_entity_poly.type
_entity_poly.pdbx_seq_one_letter_code
_entity_poly.pdbx_strand_id
1 'polypeptide(L)'
;MKKDIALFILFGLVSIFAYGDTGPEVVVPPEALQLKISTENEVKLKDMLFLPSGTVGFNGAYVSAIIFDESIKNCSIFIFSNGGLYGAYGGAPCEFIGAAEIDFSGGPEGPDIYYKVNVFSPGLGASVNDLVAFYYDFSKKSFCESRLLSTWKFNGKINVRPKLSDGICGYVN
;
A
#
# COMPACT_ATOMS: atom_id res chain seq x y z
N MET A 1 14.51 -53.22 -42.24
CA MET A 1 15.16 -53.50 -40.94
C MET A 1 14.73 -52.38 -39.99
N LYS A 2 13.74 -52.65 -39.11
CA LYS A 2 13.91 -52.92 -37.66
C LYS A 2 14.65 -51.76 -37.00
N LYS A 3 14.01 -50.89 -36.20
CA LYS A 3 13.60 -51.05 -34.78
C LYS A 3 13.99 -49.68 -34.13
N ASP A 4 13.45 -49.09 -33.09
CA ASP A 4 12.46 -49.38 -32.06
C ASP A 4 12.08 -48.01 -31.45
N ILE A 5 10.89 -47.92 -30.86
CA ILE A 5 10.41 -46.79 -30.05
C ILE A 5 11.18 -46.73 -28.73
N ALA A 6 11.59 -45.53 -28.29
CA ALA A 6 11.74 -45.23 -26.86
C ALA A 6 11.61 -43.72 -26.60
N LEU A 7 10.40 -43.35 -26.18
CA LEU A 7 10.07 -42.10 -25.51
C LEU A 7 10.67 -42.14 -24.09
N PHE A 8 11.55 -41.20 -23.75
CA PHE A 8 11.90 -40.90 -22.37
C PHE A 8 11.71 -39.41 -22.13
N ILE A 9 10.53 -39.08 -21.62
CA ILE A 9 10.20 -37.81 -21.01
C ILE A 9 10.82 -37.85 -19.60
N LEU A 10 11.88 -37.09 -19.36
CA LEU A 10 12.33 -36.76 -18.02
C LEU A 10 11.80 -35.37 -17.65
N PHE A 11 10.64 -35.37 -16.99
CA PHE A 11 10.20 -34.28 -16.12
C PHE A 11 11.13 -34.22 -14.91
N GLY A 12 11.69 -33.05 -14.60
CA GLY A 12 12.63 -32.94 -13.48
C GLY A 12 13.00 -31.52 -13.10
N LEU A 13 12.00 -30.77 -12.60
CA LEU A 13 12.14 -29.67 -11.64
C LEU A 13 13.06 -28.51 -12.04
N VAL A 14 12.61 -27.70 -13.01
CA VAL A 14 12.83 -26.26 -12.87
C VAL A 14 11.85 -25.81 -11.78
N SER A 15 12.36 -25.52 -10.58
CA SER A 15 11.64 -24.73 -9.59
C SER A 15 11.51 -23.31 -10.14
N ILE A 16 10.59 -23.13 -11.09
CA ILE A 16 10.08 -21.83 -11.46
C ILE A 16 9.32 -21.38 -10.22
N PHE A 17 9.93 -20.50 -9.42
CA PHE A 17 9.14 -19.57 -8.62
C PHE A 17 8.33 -18.75 -9.61
N ALA A 18 7.17 -19.28 -9.96
CA ALA A 18 6.14 -18.53 -10.64
C ALA A 18 5.70 -17.46 -9.64
N TYR A 19 6.34 -16.29 -9.71
CA TYR A 19 5.69 -15.05 -9.31
C TYR A 19 4.48 -14.92 -10.23
N GLY A 20 3.35 -15.48 -9.80
CA GLY A 20 2.06 -15.11 -10.35
C GLY A 20 1.79 -13.64 -10.04
N ASP A 21 1.29 -12.93 -11.05
CA ASP A 21 0.72 -11.57 -11.02
C ASP A 21 1.62 -10.42 -10.55
N THR A 22 2.19 -9.72 -11.55
CA THR A 22 2.55 -8.29 -11.73
C THR A 22 3.00 -7.36 -10.58
N GLY A 23 3.05 -7.81 -9.33
CA GLY A 23 3.33 -6.97 -8.17
C GLY A 23 2.20 -5.98 -7.86
N PRO A 24 2.34 -5.17 -6.79
CA PRO A 24 1.43 -4.09 -6.50
C PRO A 24 1.22 -3.13 -7.67
N GLU A 25 -0.04 -2.77 -7.91
CA GLU A 25 -0.44 -1.89 -9.00
C GLU A 25 -1.50 -0.87 -8.55
N VAL A 26 -1.56 0.26 -9.26
CA VAL A 26 -2.61 1.25 -9.05
C VAL A 26 -3.93 0.71 -9.58
N VAL A 27 -4.95 0.68 -8.73
CA VAL A 27 -6.28 0.13 -9.06
C VAL A 27 -7.38 1.13 -8.76
N VAL A 28 -8.56 0.88 -9.34
CA VAL A 28 -9.80 1.50 -8.86
C VAL A 28 -10.14 0.89 -7.49
N PRO A 29 -10.49 1.69 -6.47
CA PRO A 29 -10.84 1.17 -5.15
C PRO A 29 -12.03 0.20 -5.26
N PRO A 30 -11.90 -1.06 -4.81
CA PRO A 30 -12.99 -2.03 -4.91
C PRO A 30 -14.17 -1.63 -4.03
N GLU A 31 -15.39 -1.96 -4.44
CA GLU A 31 -16.62 -1.61 -3.72
C GLU A 31 -16.59 -2.05 -2.25
N ALA A 32 -16.05 -3.23 -1.96
CA ALA A 32 -15.92 -3.75 -0.59
C ALA A 32 -15.08 -2.81 0.31
N LEU A 33 -13.98 -2.27 -0.22
CA LEU A 33 -13.15 -1.27 0.48
C LEU A 33 -13.97 0.01 0.73
N GLN A 34 -14.64 0.53 -0.31
CA GLN A 34 -15.43 1.76 -0.20
C GLN A 34 -16.54 1.63 0.85
N LEU A 35 -17.32 0.54 0.79
CA LEU A 35 -18.38 0.26 1.75
C LEU A 35 -17.85 0.11 3.17
N LYS A 36 -16.70 -0.54 3.34
CA LYS A 36 -16.09 -0.73 4.66
C LYS A 36 -15.66 0.59 5.28
N ILE A 37 -15.01 1.47 4.51
CA ILE A 37 -14.63 2.82 4.96
C ILE A 37 -15.87 3.64 5.31
N SER A 38 -16.86 3.65 4.43
CA SER A 38 -18.12 4.37 4.66
C SER A 38 -18.82 3.91 5.94
N THR A 39 -18.87 2.61 6.17
CA THR A 39 -19.53 2.02 7.35
C THR A 39 -18.75 2.31 8.63
N GLU A 40 -17.44 2.05 8.66
CA GLU A 40 -16.64 2.18 9.89
C GLU A 40 -16.35 3.64 10.28
N ASN A 41 -16.44 4.58 9.34
CA ASN A 41 -16.25 6.01 9.60
C ASN A 41 -17.57 6.79 9.66
N GLU A 42 -18.72 6.11 9.56
CA GLU A 42 -20.06 6.73 9.59
C GLU A 42 -20.26 7.86 8.55
N VAL A 43 -19.63 7.74 7.39
CA VAL A 43 -19.69 8.71 6.29
C VAL A 43 -20.42 8.12 5.09
N LYS A 44 -21.12 8.94 4.31
CA LYS A 44 -21.79 8.47 3.09
C LYS A 44 -20.77 8.31 1.98
N LEU A 45 -20.94 7.30 1.12
CA LEU A 45 -20.07 7.06 -0.04
C LEU A 45 -19.83 8.31 -0.90
N LYS A 46 -20.88 9.11 -1.13
CA LYS A 46 -20.81 10.34 -1.94
C LYS A 46 -19.93 11.45 -1.34
N ASP A 47 -19.69 11.37 -0.04
CA ASP A 47 -18.88 12.34 0.72
C ASP A 47 -17.43 11.82 0.88
N MET A 48 -17.10 10.68 0.26
CA MET A 48 -15.73 10.13 0.20
C MET A 48 -15.14 10.38 -1.18
N LEU A 49 -14.04 11.13 -1.21
CA LEU A 49 -13.29 11.44 -2.42
C LEU A 49 -12.00 10.62 -2.41
N PHE A 50 -11.97 9.55 -3.18
CA PHE A 50 -10.74 8.79 -3.40
C PHE A 50 -9.76 9.63 -4.23
N LEU A 51 -8.51 9.67 -3.80
CA LEU A 51 -7.45 10.31 -4.56
C LEU A 51 -7.30 9.57 -5.91
N PRO A 52 -7.35 10.27 -7.06
CA PRO A 52 -7.09 9.65 -8.35
C PRO A 52 -5.73 8.95 -8.35
N SER A 53 -5.69 7.68 -8.76
CA SER A 53 -4.49 6.85 -8.69
C SER A 53 -3.87 6.75 -7.28
N GLY A 54 -4.69 6.93 -6.24
CA GLY A 54 -4.30 6.84 -4.84
C GLY A 54 -4.66 5.52 -4.18
N THR A 55 -5.09 4.51 -4.93
CA THR A 55 -5.31 3.16 -4.40
C THR A 55 -4.36 2.18 -5.07
N VAL A 56 -3.64 1.42 -4.27
CA VAL A 56 -2.74 0.36 -4.71
C VAL A 56 -3.25 -0.97 -4.19
N GLY A 57 -3.35 -1.97 -5.06
CA GLY A 57 -3.82 -3.31 -4.74
C GLY A 57 -2.75 -4.36 -4.98
N PHE A 58 -2.71 -5.38 -4.13
CA PHE A 58 -1.91 -6.59 -4.34
C PHE A 58 -2.44 -7.76 -3.53
N ASN A 59 -2.63 -8.92 -4.17
CA ASN A 59 -3.03 -10.17 -3.49
C ASN A 59 -4.27 -10.04 -2.59
N GLY A 60 -5.25 -9.23 -2.99
CA GLY A 60 -6.47 -8.98 -2.22
C GLY A 60 -6.32 -8.03 -1.03
N ALA A 61 -5.14 -7.44 -0.83
CA ALA A 61 -4.93 -6.31 0.07
C ALA A 61 -4.85 -5.00 -0.72
N TYR A 62 -5.20 -3.91 -0.06
CA TYR A 62 -5.28 -2.58 -0.65
C TYR A 62 -4.77 -1.53 0.34
N VAL A 63 -4.08 -0.52 -0.18
CA VAL A 63 -3.81 0.73 0.53
C VAL A 63 -4.40 1.88 -0.28
N SER A 64 -5.18 2.75 0.37
CA SER A 64 -6.00 3.74 -0.34
C SER A 64 -6.01 5.09 0.36
N ALA A 65 -5.66 6.13 -0.40
CA ALA A 65 -5.69 7.53 -0.01
C ALA A 65 -7.06 8.16 -0.32
N ILE A 66 -7.68 8.77 0.70
CA ILE A 66 -9.06 9.25 0.68
C ILE A 66 -9.14 10.63 1.33
N ILE A 67 -10.03 11.48 0.84
CA ILE A 67 -10.40 12.76 1.41
C ILE A 67 -11.89 12.69 1.74
N PHE A 68 -12.30 13.08 2.94
CA PHE A 68 -13.71 13.24 3.27
C PHE A 68 -14.16 14.68 2.97
N ASP A 69 -15.21 14.83 2.17
CA ASP A 69 -15.80 16.12 1.80
C ASP A 69 -16.46 16.79 3.03
N GLU A 70 -16.57 18.13 3.05
CA GLU A 70 -17.15 18.96 4.13
C GLU A 70 -16.31 19.30 5.39
N SER A 71 -14.99 19.07 5.41
CA SER A 71 -14.11 19.64 6.45
C SER A 71 -12.88 20.29 5.83
N ILE A 72 -12.13 21.09 6.61
CA ILE A 72 -10.82 21.66 6.23
C ILE A 72 -9.79 20.51 6.21
N LYS A 73 -10.03 19.59 5.26
CA LYS A 73 -9.27 18.47 4.69
C LYS A 73 -8.64 17.45 5.65
N ASN A 74 -9.39 16.42 6.02
CA ASN A 74 -8.88 15.23 6.70
C ASN A 74 -8.55 14.13 5.67
N CYS A 75 -7.40 14.24 4.98
CA CYS A 75 -6.94 13.11 4.18
C CYS A 75 -6.59 11.94 5.10
N SER A 76 -6.98 10.75 4.67
CA SER A 76 -6.77 9.51 5.38
C SER A 76 -6.18 8.47 4.45
N ILE A 77 -5.33 7.60 4.97
CA ILE A 77 -4.87 6.42 4.24
C ILE A 77 -5.35 5.19 5.00
N PHE A 78 -6.09 4.34 4.31
CA PHE A 78 -6.59 3.09 4.86
C PHE A 78 -5.86 1.90 4.26
N ILE A 79 -5.61 0.89 5.09
CA ILE A 79 -5.22 -0.46 4.68
C ILE A 79 -6.47 -1.34 4.78
N PHE A 80 -6.75 -2.10 3.73
CA PHE A 80 -7.82 -3.09 3.70
C PHE A 80 -7.27 -4.44 3.29
N SER A 81 -7.49 -5.45 4.13
CA SER A 81 -7.05 -6.83 3.87
C SER A 81 -7.93 -7.81 4.63
N ASN A 82 -8.22 -8.96 4.02
CA ASN A 82 -9.05 -10.01 4.63
C ASN A 82 -10.40 -9.52 5.19
N GLY A 83 -10.98 -8.48 4.59
CA GLY A 83 -12.24 -7.88 5.04
C GLY A 83 -12.11 -6.90 6.22
N GLY A 84 -10.94 -6.74 6.82
CA GLY A 84 -10.65 -5.74 7.85
C GLY A 84 -10.18 -4.42 7.25
N LEU A 85 -10.44 -3.33 7.98
CA LEU A 85 -9.99 -1.98 7.63
C LEU A 85 -9.16 -1.41 8.77
N TYR A 86 -8.06 -0.74 8.42
CA TYR A 86 -7.19 -0.06 9.38
C TYR A 86 -6.84 1.33 8.87
N GLY A 87 -7.07 2.35 9.70
CA GLY A 87 -6.63 3.72 9.43
C GLY A 87 -5.13 3.87 9.73
N ALA A 88 -4.31 3.92 8.69
CA ALA A 88 -2.86 4.05 8.82
C ALA A 88 -2.38 5.51 8.92
N TYR A 89 -3.11 6.44 8.31
CA TYR A 89 -2.79 7.86 8.36
C TYR A 89 -4.07 8.67 8.45
N GLY A 90 -4.06 9.73 9.25
CA GLY A 90 -5.17 10.68 9.40
C GLY A 90 -5.04 11.54 10.67
N GLY A 91 -6.06 12.35 10.95
CA GLY A 91 -6.20 13.08 12.21
C GLY A 91 -5.66 14.52 12.22
N ALA A 92 -5.15 15.02 11.09
CA ALA A 92 -4.74 16.41 10.94
C ALA A 92 -5.16 16.96 9.57
N PRO A 93 -5.44 18.27 9.47
CA PRO A 93 -5.65 18.93 8.18
C PRO A 93 -4.46 18.70 7.25
N CYS A 94 -4.72 18.13 6.08
CA CYS A 94 -3.68 17.79 5.12
C CYS A 94 -4.12 17.90 3.67
N GLU A 95 -3.15 17.77 2.76
CA GLU A 95 -3.37 17.62 1.32
C GLU A 95 -2.42 16.56 0.74
N PHE A 96 -2.94 15.62 -0.06
CA PHE A 96 -2.09 14.70 -0.83
C PHE A 96 -1.38 15.43 -1.98
N ILE A 97 -0.11 15.10 -2.20
CA ILE A 97 0.72 15.65 -3.26
C ILE A 97 0.89 14.59 -4.36
N GLY A 98 -0.01 14.62 -5.34
CA GLY A 98 0.02 13.70 -6.48
C GLY A 98 -0.51 12.31 -6.17
N ALA A 99 -0.27 11.36 -7.07
CA ALA A 99 -0.72 9.96 -6.96
C ALA A 99 0.15 9.13 -6.01
N ALA A 100 -0.24 7.88 -5.76
CA ALA A 100 0.61 6.91 -5.09
C ALA A 100 1.89 6.65 -5.92
N GLU A 101 3.05 6.64 -5.27
CA GLU A 101 4.33 6.27 -5.88
C GLU A 101 4.64 4.81 -5.54
N ILE A 102 4.74 3.94 -6.55
CA ILE A 102 5.17 2.55 -6.39
C ILE A 102 6.65 2.45 -6.77
N ASP A 103 7.46 2.00 -5.82
CA ASP A 103 8.91 1.95 -5.94
C ASP A 103 9.41 0.50 -5.98
N PHE A 104 9.61 0.01 -7.20
CA PHE A 104 10.12 -1.34 -7.47
C PHE A 104 11.60 -1.54 -7.17
N SER A 105 12.32 -0.50 -6.74
CA SER A 105 13.66 -0.65 -6.19
C SER A 105 13.66 -1.06 -4.71
N GLY A 106 12.46 -1.28 -4.13
CA GLY A 106 12.31 -1.96 -2.85
C GLY A 106 13.07 -3.29 -2.86
N GLY A 107 13.62 -3.68 -1.72
CA GLY A 107 14.45 -4.88 -1.59
C GLY A 107 13.68 -6.19 -1.93
N PRO A 108 14.22 -7.36 -1.55
CA PRO A 108 13.61 -8.66 -1.87
C PRO A 108 12.19 -8.86 -1.31
N GLU A 109 11.70 -7.95 -0.47
CA GLU A 109 10.38 -7.94 0.15
C GLU A 109 9.29 -7.33 -0.74
N GLY A 110 9.62 -6.90 -1.97
CA GLY A 110 8.68 -6.33 -2.92
C GLY A 110 8.74 -4.79 -2.99
N PRO A 111 7.95 -4.17 -3.88
CA PRO A 111 7.96 -2.72 -4.03
C PRO A 111 7.39 -2.03 -2.80
N ASP A 112 7.95 -0.86 -2.50
CA ASP A 112 7.44 0.05 -1.48
C ASP A 112 6.41 1.00 -2.10
N ILE A 113 5.44 1.46 -1.32
CA ILE A 113 4.42 2.42 -1.74
C ILE A 113 4.55 3.69 -0.90
N TYR A 114 4.52 4.85 -1.55
CA TYR A 114 4.66 6.13 -0.88
C TYR A 114 3.52 7.09 -1.24
N TYR A 115 3.06 7.82 -0.23
CA TYR A 115 2.14 8.95 -0.37
C TYR A 115 2.82 10.20 0.17
N LYS A 116 2.94 11.23 -0.66
CA LYS A 116 3.43 12.55 -0.24
C LYS A 116 2.25 13.36 0.28
N VAL A 117 2.43 14.01 1.42
CA VAL A 117 1.36 14.74 2.09
C VAL A 117 1.88 16.07 2.60
N ASN A 118 1.11 17.14 2.44
CA ASN A 118 1.31 18.39 3.18
C ASN A 118 0.42 18.36 4.40
N VAL A 119 0.97 18.32 5.60
CA VAL A 119 0.21 18.34 6.86
C VAL A 119 0.34 19.69 7.54
N PHE A 120 -0.77 20.27 7.96
CA PHE A 120 -0.74 21.49 8.74
C PHE A 120 -0.31 21.19 10.18
N SER A 121 0.78 21.83 10.64
CA SER A 121 1.25 21.73 12.01
C SER A 121 0.85 22.98 12.79
N PRO A 122 -0.10 22.88 13.74
CA PRO A 122 -0.51 24.02 14.55
C PRO A 122 0.65 24.62 15.35
N GLY A 123 1.58 23.78 15.82
CA GLY A 123 2.74 24.22 16.60
C GLY A 123 3.73 25.07 15.79
N LEU A 124 3.78 24.88 14.47
CA LEU A 124 4.61 25.67 13.57
C LEU A 124 3.84 26.79 12.86
N GLY A 125 2.51 26.78 12.96
CA GLY A 125 1.63 27.68 12.20
C GLY A 125 1.79 27.54 10.69
N ALA A 126 2.24 26.38 10.21
CA ALA A 126 2.64 26.16 8.82
C ALA A 126 2.37 24.71 8.38
N SER A 127 2.22 24.54 7.06
CA SER A 127 2.20 23.21 6.44
C SER A 127 3.61 22.68 6.29
N VAL A 128 3.80 21.41 6.64
CA VAL A 128 5.07 20.68 6.49
C VAL A 128 4.88 19.51 5.54
N ASN A 129 5.92 19.24 4.74
CA ASN A 129 5.95 18.07 3.87
C ASN A 129 6.17 16.83 4.74
N ASP A 130 5.35 15.82 4.50
CA ASP A 130 5.42 14.51 5.12
C ASP A 130 5.36 13.42 4.04
N LEU A 131 5.79 12.23 4.41
CA LEU A 131 5.80 11.06 3.55
C LEU A 131 5.25 9.88 4.33
N VAL A 132 4.25 9.21 3.81
CA VAL A 132 3.73 7.96 4.39
C VAL A 132 4.20 6.82 3.52
N ALA A 133 4.81 5.81 4.13
CA ALA A 133 5.41 4.69 3.42
C ALA A 133 4.80 3.37 3.84
N PHE A 134 4.60 2.48 2.87
CA PHE A 134 4.05 1.16 3.06
C PHE A 134 4.92 0.12 2.37
N TYR A 135 5.01 -1.06 2.96
CA TYR A 135 5.54 -2.26 2.32
C TYR A 135 4.49 -3.37 2.39
N TYR A 136 4.60 -4.38 1.53
CA TYR A 136 3.74 -5.55 1.60
C TYR A 136 4.39 -6.65 2.43
N ASP A 137 3.70 -7.12 3.47
CA ASP A 137 4.15 -8.25 4.28
C ASP A 137 3.50 -9.54 3.75
N PHE A 138 4.31 -10.38 3.10
CA PHE A 138 3.86 -11.64 2.51
C PHE A 138 3.31 -12.64 3.54
N SER A 139 3.80 -12.60 4.78
CA SER A 139 3.33 -13.51 5.84
C SER A 139 1.93 -13.12 6.31
N LYS A 140 1.67 -11.82 6.42
CA LYS A 140 0.37 -11.26 6.83
C LYS A 140 -0.60 -11.06 5.68
N LYS A 141 -0.11 -11.10 4.43
CA LYS A 141 -0.86 -10.78 3.21
C LYS A 141 -1.57 -9.42 3.31
N SER A 142 -0.85 -8.41 3.79
CA SER A 142 -1.37 -7.05 4.00
C SER A 142 -0.27 -6.03 3.75
N PHE A 143 -0.66 -4.79 3.45
CA PHE A 143 0.25 -3.66 3.50
C PHE A 143 0.52 -3.26 4.94
N CYS A 144 1.69 -2.69 5.20
CA CYS A 144 2.12 -2.25 6.51
C CYS A 144 2.76 -0.86 6.43
N GLU A 145 2.28 0.07 7.25
CA GLU A 145 2.89 1.39 7.39
C GLU A 145 4.25 1.26 8.10
N SER A 146 5.28 1.96 7.62
CA SER A 146 6.59 2.04 8.29
C SER A 146 7.13 3.47 8.27
N ARG A 147 7.40 4.00 9.47
CA ARG A 147 8.02 5.32 9.67
C ARG A 147 9.51 5.29 9.37
N LEU A 148 10.18 4.18 9.65
CA LEU A 148 11.58 3.98 9.29
C LEU A 148 11.75 3.99 7.77
N LEU A 149 10.85 3.31 7.04
CA LEU A 149 10.85 3.30 5.58
C LEU A 149 10.58 4.70 5.01
N SER A 150 9.59 5.40 5.56
CA SER A 150 9.30 6.80 5.21
C SER A 150 10.53 7.68 5.42
N THR A 151 11.13 7.65 6.60
CA THR A 151 12.32 8.46 6.95
C THR A 151 13.48 8.16 6.00
N TRP A 152 13.71 6.89 5.68
CA TRP A 152 14.75 6.48 4.75
C TRP A 152 14.52 7.04 3.34
N LYS A 153 13.30 6.93 2.80
CA LYS A 153 12.95 7.49 1.49
C LYS A 153 13.00 9.02 1.49
N PHE A 154 12.47 9.67 2.53
CA PHE A 154 12.48 11.13 2.68
C PHE A 154 13.91 11.68 2.68
N ASN A 155 14.84 10.98 3.32
CA ASN A 155 16.27 11.30 3.32
C ASN A 155 17.01 10.83 2.05
N GLY A 156 16.31 10.60 0.94
CA GLY A 156 16.92 10.25 -0.34
C GLY A 156 17.50 8.83 -0.41
N LYS A 157 17.01 7.90 0.42
CA LYS A 157 17.49 6.52 0.52
C LYS A 157 18.98 6.40 0.83
N ILE A 158 19.53 7.37 1.58
CA ILE A 158 20.92 7.34 2.02
C ILE A 158 21.11 6.18 3.00
N ASN A 159 22.26 5.50 2.92
CA ASN A 159 22.62 4.32 3.72
C ASN A 159 21.78 3.05 3.42
N VAL A 160 21.95 2.03 4.25
CA VAL A 160 21.28 0.73 4.13
C VAL A 160 19.79 0.87 4.42
N ARG A 161 18.95 0.19 3.62
CA ARG A 161 17.49 0.09 3.84
C ARG A 161 17.22 -0.36 5.28
N PRO A 162 16.32 0.30 6.02
CA PRO A 162 16.05 -0.05 7.41
C PRO A 162 15.43 -1.43 7.52
N LYS A 163 15.60 -2.05 8.70
CA LYS A 163 14.79 -3.21 9.07
C LYS A 163 13.37 -2.71 9.35
N LEU A 164 12.37 -3.30 8.70
CA LEU A 164 10.97 -2.89 8.78
C LEU A 164 10.26 -3.41 10.04
N SER A 165 10.96 -3.40 11.19
CA SER A 165 10.44 -3.89 12.46
C SER A 165 9.38 -2.99 13.09
N ASP A 166 9.24 -1.76 12.59
CA ASP A 166 8.22 -0.79 13.00
C ASP A 166 6.91 -0.94 12.23
N GLY A 167 6.81 -1.93 11.34
CA GLY A 167 5.66 -2.12 10.46
C GLY A 167 4.34 -2.37 11.18
N ILE A 168 3.33 -1.52 10.91
CA ILE A 168 1.96 -1.67 11.40
C ILE A 168 1.03 -2.02 10.25
N CYS A 169 0.52 -3.25 10.22
CA CYS A 169 -0.20 -3.81 9.07
C CYS A 169 -1.73 -3.71 9.15
N GLY A 170 -2.24 -3.12 10.24
CA GLY A 170 -3.62 -3.34 10.69
C GLY A 170 -3.81 -4.78 11.20
N TYR A 171 -4.47 -4.93 12.35
CA TYR A 171 -4.94 -6.24 12.79
C TYR A 171 -6.35 -6.47 12.24
N VAL A 172 -6.56 -7.62 11.62
CA VAL A 172 -7.88 -8.12 11.23
C VAL A 172 -8.40 -8.94 12.40
N ASN A 173 -9.51 -8.54 13.00
CA ASN A 173 -10.27 -9.38 13.92
C ASN A 173 -11.04 -10.45 13.14
#